data_AF-C0ER98-F1
#
_entry.id   AF-C0ER98-F1
#
_cell.length_a   1.000
_cell.length_b   1.000
_cell.length_c   1.000
_cell.angle_alpha   90.00
_cell.angle_beta   90.00
_cell.angle_gamma   90.00
#
_symmetry.space_group_name_H-M   'P 1'
#
loop_
_entity.id
_entity.type
_entity.pdbx_description
1 polymer ?
#
loop_
_entity_poly.entity_id
_entity_poly.type
_entity_poly.pdbx_seq_one_letter_code
_entity_poly.pdbx_strand_id
1 'polypeptide(L)' 'MDLIAVARHVAEDEAAPLKQWMEQGKFGAISDDMARIFLADKQEMWAVVVAPWVLVQPCKD' A
#
# COMPACT_ATOMS: atom_id res chain seq x y z
N MET A 1 -9.12 3.85 0.04
CA MET A 1 -8.75 3.00 -1.10
C MET A 1 -8.93 1.56 -0.65
N ASP A 2 -9.43 0.69 -1.52
CA ASP A 2 -9.63 -0.72 -1.19
C ASP A 2 -8.36 -1.52 -1.52
N LEU A 3 -7.81 -2.25 -0.54
CA LEU A 3 -6.53 -2.96 -0.69
C LEU A 3 -6.60 -4.06 -1.74
N ILE A 4 -7.74 -4.75 -1.88
CA ILE A 4 -7.92 -5.85 -2.84
C ILE A 4 -8.01 -5.31 -4.27
N ALA A 5 -8.75 -4.21 -4.47
CA ALA A 5 -8.83 -3.56 -5.76
C ALA A 5 -7.43 -3.11 -6.24
N VAL A 6 -6.63 -2.50 -5.36
CA VAL A 6 -5.25 -2.09 -5.69
C VAL A 6 -4.37 -3.30 -5.99
N ALA A 7 -4.47 -4.37 -5.20
CA ALA A 7 -3.72 -5.61 -5.43
C ALA A 7 -3.98 -6.21 -6.81
N ARG A 8 -5.23 -6.14 -7.30
CA ARG A 8 -5.55 -6.56 -8.68
C ARG A 8 -4.83 -5.69 -9.73
N HIS A 9 -4.87 -4.37 -9.60
CA HIS A 9 -4.18 -3.48 -10.54
C HIS A 9 -2.66 -3.69 -10.54
N VAL A 10 -2.07 -4.01 -9.38
CA VAL A 10 -0.64 -4.39 -9.28
C VAL A 10 -0.38 -5.75 -9.94
N ALA A 11 -1.26 -6.74 -9.74
CA ALA A 11 -1.11 -8.07 -10.34
C ALA A 11 -1.25 -8.04 -11.87
N GLU A 12 -2.08 -7.14 -12.40
CA GLU A 12 -2.34 -6.96 -13.83
C GLU A 12 -1.36 -5.98 -14.51
N ASP A 13 -0.39 -5.42 -13.75
CA ASP A 13 0.59 -4.42 -14.23
C ASP A 13 -0.05 -3.18 -14.88
N GLU A 14 -1.19 -2.73 -14.35
CA GLU A 14 -1.90 -1.57 -14.87
C GLU A 14 -1.23 -0.25 -14.46
N ALA A 15 -0.24 0.19 -15.25
CA ALA A 15 0.59 1.35 -14.91
C ALA A 15 -0.18 2.69 -14.82
N ALA A 16 -1.27 2.87 -15.57
CA ALA A 16 -2.02 4.13 -15.60
C ALA A 16 -2.66 4.49 -14.24
N PRO A 17 -3.53 3.63 -13.65
CA PRO A 17 -4.11 3.90 -12.33
C PRO A 17 -3.05 3.95 -11.22
N LEU A 18 -2.02 3.08 -11.29
CA LEU A 18 -0.95 3.06 -10.29
C LEU A 18 -0.16 4.38 -10.27
N LYS A 19 0.25 4.89 -11.44
CA LYS A 19 0.95 6.19 -11.55
C LYS A 19 0.11 7.33 -10.99
N GLN A 20 -1.17 7.37 -11.35
CA GLN A 20 -2.07 8.40 -10.85
C GLN A 20 -2.16 8.39 -9.31
N TRP A 21 -2.19 7.22 -8.69
CA TRP A 21 -2.22 7.12 -7.23
C TRP A 21 -0.89 7.47 -6.56
N MET A 22 0.24 7.18 -7.23
CA MET A 22 1.55 7.64 -6.78
C MET A 22 1.68 9.16 -6.81
N GLU A 23 1.23 9.80 -7.89
CA GLU A 23 1.24 11.27 -8.02
C GLU A 23 0.33 11.95 -6.99
N GLN A 24 -0.77 11.30 -6.62
CA GLN A 24 -1.68 11.77 -5.56
C GLN A 24 -1.18 11.48 -4.14
N GLY A 25 -0.06 10.78 -3.97
CA GLY A 25 0.45 10.35 -2.66
C GLY A 25 -0.43 9.31 -1.95
N LYS A 26 -1.31 8.62 -2.68
CA LYS A 26 -2.23 7.60 -2.13
C LYS A 26 -1.68 6.18 -2.18
N PHE A 27 -0.68 5.96 -3.02
CA PHE A 27 -0.01 4.68 -3.20
C PHE A 27 1.49 4.92 -3.35
N GLY A 28 2.32 4.12 -2.71
CA GLY A 28 3.77 4.29 -2.78
C GLY A 28 4.50 3.43 -1.77
N ALA A 29 5.83 3.46 -1.87
CA ALA A 29 6.68 2.80 -0.89
C ALA A 29 6.57 3.50 0.47
N ILE A 30 6.63 2.70 1.53
CA ILE A 30 6.72 3.20 2.90
C ILE A 30 8.15 3.72 3.11
N SER A 31 8.28 4.97 3.53
CA SER A 31 9.58 5.53 3.92
C SER A 31 10.03 5.00 5.29
N ASP A 32 11.33 5.06 5.57
CA ASP A 32 11.88 4.66 6.87
C ASP A 32 11.21 5.39 8.04
N ASP A 33 10.87 6.67 7.87
CA ASP A 33 10.18 7.47 8.88
C ASP A 33 8.76 6.96 9.15
N MET A 34 8.00 6.67 8.09
CA MET A 34 6.66 6.07 8.21
C MET A 34 6.72 4.69 8.87
N ALA A 35 7.70 3.87 8.49
CA ALA A 35 7.90 2.56 9.08
C ALA A 35 8.19 2.64 10.60
N ARG A 36 9.00 3.61 11.03
CA ARG A 36 9.27 3.86 12.46
C ARG A 36 8.01 4.25 13.22
N ILE A 37 7.17 5.11 12.63
CA ILE A 37 5.89 5.53 13.22
C ILE A 37 4.98 4.32 13.39
N PHE A 38 4.78 3.52 12.34
CA PHE A 38 3.93 2.33 12.39
C PHE A 38 4.40 1.32 13.44
N LEU A 39 5.71 1.15 13.58
CA LEU A 39 6.29 0.29 14.61
C LEU A 39 6.06 0.84 16.03
N ALA A 40 6.29 2.15 16.23
CA ALA A 40 6.10 2.80 17.52
C ALA A 40 4.64 2.74 17.99
N ASP A 41 3.71 2.98 17.06
CA ASP A 41 2.27 2.99 17.33
C ASP A 41 1.67 1.57 17.43
N LYS A 42 2.48 0.53 17.17
CA LYS A 42 2.02 -0.86 17.03
C LYS A 42 0.81 -0.96 16.08
N GLN A 43 0.88 -0.19 15.00
CA GLN A 43 -0.24 -0.01 14.09
C GLN A 43 -0.63 -1.35 13.46
N GLU A 44 -1.90 -1.74 13.62
CA GLU A 44 -2.43 -2.90 12.92
C GLU A 44 -2.61 -2.58 11.42
N MET A 45 -2.21 -3.53 10.58
CA MET A 45 -2.17 -3.39 9.14
C MET A 45 -2.84 -4.60 8.48
N TRP A 46 -3.63 -4.34 7.46
CA TRP A 46 -3.98 -5.32 6.45
C TRP A 46 -2.79 -5.53 5.52
N ALA A 47 -2.55 -6.77 5.10
CA ALA A 47 -1.48 -7.12 4.17
C ALA A 47 -2.01 -8.04 3.05
N VAL A 48 -1.62 -7.75 1.81
CA VAL A 48 -1.89 -8.59 0.64
C VAL A 48 -0.58 -8.79 -0.13
N VAL A 49 -0.25 -10.05 -0.40
CA VAL A 49 0.95 -10.41 -1.15
C VAL A 49 0.61 -10.51 -2.63
N VAL A 50 1.29 -9.72 -3.45
CA VAL A 50 1.23 -9.76 -4.92
C VAL A 50 2.65 -9.82 -5.43
N ALA A 51 3.13 -11.02 -5.76
CA ALA A 51 4.54 -11.25 -6.04
C ALA A 51 5.11 -10.25 -7.09
N PRO A 52 6.27 -9.62 -6.84
CA PRO A 52 7.17 -9.80 -5.68
C PRO A 52 6.85 -8.92 -4.45
N TRP A 53 5.77 -8.14 -4.50
CA TRP A 53 5.46 -7.09 -3.54
C TRP A 53 4.51 -7.55 -2.42
N VAL A 54 4.58 -6.83 -1.30
CA VAL A 54 3.59 -6.91 -0.23
C VAL A 54 2.96 -5.52 -0.10
N LEU A 55 1.66 -5.45 -0.32
CA LEU A 55 0.88 -4.23 -0.16
C LEU A 55 0.30 -4.21 1.25
N VAL A 56 0.37 -3.07 1.92
CA VAL A 56 -0.15 -2.91 3.27
C VAL A 56 -1.02 -1.66 3.39
N GLN A 57 -2.00 -1.72 4.30
CA GLN A 57 -2.89 -0.61 4.61
C GLN A 57 -3.25 -0.64 6.10
N PRO A 58 -3.23 0.49 6.83
CA PRO A 58 -3.69 0.53 8.21
C PRO A 58 -5.12 0.01 8.35
N CYS A 59 -5.37 -0.81 9.37
CA CYS A 59 -6.73 -1.12 9.81
C CYS A 59 -7.43 0.20 10.14
N LYS A 60 -8.61 0.43 9.55
CA LYS A 60 -9.50 1.50 10.03
C LYS A 60 -10.30 0.95 11.20
N ASP A 61 -10.41 1.75 12.26
CA ASP A 61 -11.51 1.64 13.21
C ASP A 61 -12.85 2.00 12.54
#